data_AF-A0A954VUX1-F1
#
_entry.id   AF-A0A954VUX1-F1
#
_cell.length_a   1.000
_cell.length_b   1.000
_cell.length_c   1.000
_cell.angle_alpha   90.00
_cell.angle_beta   90.00
_cell.angle_gamma   90.00
#
_symmetry.space_group_name_H-M   'P 1'
#
loop_
_entity.id
_entity.type
_entity.pdbx_description
1 polymer ?
#
loop_
_entity_poly.entity_id
_entity_poly.type
_entity_poly.pdbx_seq_one_letter_code
_entity_poly.pdbx_strand_id
1 'polypeptide(L)'
;MNSQEANNLLERMSAITAHGLPIADGLRAVAAESSATRVRNSLLAVADAVDSGSSLPQAVQRLQPGLPTFVVQTLAAGTQHNRVAGLLHQFLRTSRLRKESQRSIRQALMYPAILVLLTVVISLLLALFVLPELVKGIVEMEAELTRPTQIMIQMVQQAQRHKSAILIGLPSVLIGSWLIWKCLRRPLRNRMLATMPVFGCITRWWEVITWCGLLRTALMARMPLPESLDCVSQAMSDSCMGAISAKVAERNRRGVSLADSLQADPFFPSTVLLLIRWGEANHSLADSLDAASQQLLAQLRLRSRLLVRILPPVVFLFCAFVITGLGIVMIEPLVSLISLISS
;
A
#
# COMPACT_ATOMS: atom_id res chain seq x y z
N MET A 1 -20.05 1.18 5.23
CA MET A 1 -19.50 2.56 5.20
C MET A 1 -18.22 2.58 4.40
N ASN A 2 -18.00 3.65 3.63
CA ASN A 2 -16.75 3.84 2.91
C ASN A 2 -15.61 4.15 3.89
N SER A 3 -14.40 3.67 3.62
CA SER A 3 -13.20 3.90 4.45
C SER A 3 -12.78 5.38 4.56
N GLN A 4 -13.44 6.28 3.82
CA GLN A 4 -13.34 7.74 3.96
C GLN A 4 -14.31 8.29 5.02
N GLU A 5 -15.53 7.76 5.11
CA GLU A 5 -16.53 8.19 6.10
C GLU A 5 -16.07 7.85 7.53
N ALA A 6 -15.53 6.64 7.72
CA ALA A 6 -14.95 6.23 9.00
C ALA A 6 -13.74 7.08 9.41
N ASN A 7 -12.93 7.55 8.44
CA ASN A 7 -11.81 8.44 8.73
C ASN A 7 -12.26 9.85 9.11
N ASN A 8 -13.23 10.41 8.39
CA ASN A 8 -13.79 11.73 8.71
C ASN A 8 -14.47 11.73 10.09
N LEU A 9 -15.14 10.63 10.44
CA LEU A 9 -15.69 10.39 11.78
C LEU A 9 -14.61 10.44 12.86
N LEU A 10 -13.55 9.65 12.70
CA LEU A 10 -12.44 9.59 13.65
C LEU A 10 -11.74 10.95 13.77
N GLU A 11 -11.60 11.70 12.67
CA GLU A 11 -11.04 13.06 12.67
C GLU A 11 -11.86 14.03 13.49
N ARG A 12 -13.18 14.04 13.29
CA ARG A 12 -14.07 14.91 14.04
C ARG A 12 -14.14 14.51 15.52
N MET A 13 -14.13 13.21 15.82
CA MET A 13 -14.02 12.70 17.19
C MET A 13 -12.70 13.14 17.86
N SER A 14 -11.57 13.09 17.14
CA SER A 14 -10.27 13.51 17.69
C SER A 14 -10.25 14.99 18.05
N ALA A 15 -10.83 15.85 17.20
CA ALA A 15 -10.92 17.29 17.43
C ALA A 15 -11.71 17.61 18.70
N ILE A 16 -12.77 16.87 19.00
CA ILE A 16 -13.63 17.15 20.15
C ILE A 16 -13.03 16.62 21.44
N THR A 17 -12.42 15.43 21.40
CA THR A 17 -11.69 14.90 22.55
C THR A 17 -10.48 15.75 22.94
N ALA A 18 -9.94 16.57 22.01
CA ALA A 18 -8.82 17.47 22.30
C ALA A 18 -9.21 18.68 23.18
N HIS A 19 -10.51 19.00 23.31
CA HIS A 19 -11.01 20.15 24.07
C HIS A 19 -11.55 19.80 25.47
N GLY A 20 -11.38 18.55 25.94
CA GLY A 20 -11.81 18.14 27.28
C GLY A 20 -13.33 18.05 27.46
N LEU A 21 -14.09 18.09 26.36
CA LEU A 21 -15.54 17.95 26.36
C LEU A 21 -15.95 16.48 26.62
N PRO A 22 -17.09 16.23 27.29
CA PRO A 22 -17.65 14.89 27.43
C PRO A 22 -17.83 14.23 26.06
N ILE A 23 -17.39 12.98 25.93
CA ILE A 23 -17.31 12.29 24.63
C ILE A 23 -18.70 12.14 23.98
N ALA A 24 -19.75 11.96 24.78
CA ALA A 24 -21.12 11.86 24.31
C ALA A 24 -21.62 13.17 23.67
N ASP A 25 -21.35 14.32 24.29
CA ASP A 25 -21.72 15.64 23.75
C ASP A 25 -20.98 15.94 22.44
N GLY A 26 -19.71 15.53 22.39
CA GLY A 26 -18.93 15.62 21.15
C GLY A 26 -19.48 14.76 20.02
N LEU A 27 -19.83 13.51 20.31
CA LEU A 27 -20.44 12.61 19.34
C LEU A 27 -21.78 13.16 18.81
N ARG A 28 -22.59 13.78 19.66
CA ARG A 28 -23.86 14.43 19.28
C ARG A 28 -23.63 15.67 18.40
N ALA A 29 -22.63 16.49 18.73
CA ALA A 29 -22.26 17.64 17.90
C ALA A 29 -21.81 17.22 16.48
N VAL A 30 -20.98 16.17 16.36
CA VAL A 30 -20.59 15.62 15.04
C VAL A 30 -21.78 15.02 14.31
N ALA A 31 -22.70 14.39 15.03
CA ALA A 31 -23.89 13.80 14.44
C ALA A 31 -24.80 14.87 13.82
N ALA A 32 -24.91 16.04 14.45
CA ALA A 32 -25.70 17.17 13.97
C ALA A 32 -25.15 17.77 12.66
N GLU A 33 -23.84 17.75 12.47
CA GLU A 33 -23.18 18.26 11.25
C GLU A 33 -23.05 17.22 10.12
N SER A 34 -23.44 15.96 10.35
CA SER A 34 -23.25 14.90 9.36
C SER A 34 -24.38 14.90 8.32
N SER A 35 -24.00 15.04 7.04
CA SER A 35 -24.97 15.00 5.92
C SER A 35 -25.50 13.60 5.59
N ALA A 36 -24.85 12.54 6.08
CA ALA A 36 -25.26 11.17 5.82
C ALA A 36 -26.08 10.61 7.00
N THR A 37 -27.38 10.36 6.77
CA THR A 37 -28.33 9.86 7.80
C THR A 37 -27.82 8.61 8.51
N ARG A 38 -27.13 7.72 7.79
CA ARG A 38 -26.56 6.49 8.36
C ARG A 38 -25.44 6.78 9.37
N VAL A 39 -24.58 7.77 9.09
CA VAL A 39 -23.46 8.18 9.95
C VAL A 39 -23.98 8.94 11.17
N ARG A 40 -24.96 9.82 10.98
CA ARG A 40 -25.65 10.52 12.07
C ARG A 40 -26.27 9.55 13.07
N ASN A 41 -27.08 8.60 12.60
CA ASN A 41 -27.73 7.61 13.48
C ASN A 41 -26.69 6.72 14.19
N SER A 42 -25.59 6.43 13.50
CA SER A 42 -24.47 5.67 14.06
C SER A 42 -23.81 6.38 15.24
N LEU A 43 -23.54 7.68 15.08
CA LEU A 43 -22.92 8.52 16.09
C LEU A 43 -23.81 8.72 17.32
N LEU A 44 -25.10 8.94 17.10
CA LEU A 44 -26.09 9.09 18.19
C LEU A 44 -26.19 7.81 19.01
N ALA A 45 -26.26 6.65 18.36
CA ALA A 45 -26.29 5.36 19.06
C ALA A 45 -25.04 5.09 19.91
N VAL A 46 -23.85 5.56 19.47
CA VAL A 46 -22.63 5.47 20.26
C VAL A 46 -22.65 6.47 21.42
N ALA A 47 -23.14 7.69 21.21
CA ALA A 47 -23.29 8.69 22.28
C ALA A 47 -24.23 8.18 23.39
N ASP A 48 -25.38 7.62 23.02
CA ASP A 48 -26.37 7.10 23.95
C ASP A 48 -25.87 5.84 24.68
N ALA A 49 -25.08 5.00 24.00
CA ALA A 49 -24.42 3.85 24.63
C ALA A 49 -23.36 4.28 25.66
N VAL A 50 -22.64 5.38 25.41
CA VAL A 50 -21.66 5.92 26.35
C VAL A 50 -22.34 6.57 27.55
N ASP A 51 -23.43 7.31 27.34
CA ASP A 51 -24.22 7.91 28.43
C ASP A 51 -24.92 6.88 29.31
N SER A 52 -25.31 5.73 28.74
CA SER A 52 -25.84 4.59 29.49
C SER A 52 -24.76 3.78 30.23
N GLY A 53 -23.51 4.25 30.26
CA GLY A 53 -22.41 3.67 31.02
C GLY A 53 -21.62 2.59 30.28
N SER A 54 -21.86 2.37 28.97
CA SER A 54 -21.01 1.47 28.19
C SER A 54 -19.66 2.12 27.90
N SER A 55 -18.58 1.35 27.96
CA SER A 55 -17.28 1.85 27.52
C SER A 55 -17.31 2.19 26.01
N LEU A 56 -16.72 3.32 25.63
CA LEU A 56 -16.60 3.78 24.24
C LEU A 56 -16.16 2.68 23.24
N PRO A 57 -15.18 1.80 23.56
CA PRO A 57 -14.76 0.74 22.64
C PRO A 57 -15.87 -0.29 22.40
N GLN A 58 -16.62 -0.68 23.45
CA GLN A 58 -17.74 -1.62 23.33
C GLN A 58 -18.90 -1.01 22.54
N ALA A 59 -19.20 0.27 22.76
CA ALA A 59 -20.22 1.00 22.01
C ALA A 59 -19.89 1.06 20.52
N VAL A 60 -18.63 1.36 20.18
CA VAL A 60 -18.15 1.44 18.79
C VAL A 60 -18.09 0.06 18.12
N GLN A 61 -17.70 -0.99 18.87
CA GLN A 61 -17.56 -2.36 18.34
C GLN A 61 -18.92 -3.02 18.06
N ARG A 62 -19.95 -2.74 18.88
CA ARG A 62 -21.33 -3.21 18.63
C ARG A 62 -21.94 -2.61 17.36
N LEU A 63 -21.52 -1.40 17.00
CA LEU A 63 -22.10 -0.65 15.90
C LEU A 63 -21.45 -0.93 14.53
N GLN A 64 -20.14 -1.26 14.52
CA GLN A 64 -19.42 -1.60 13.30
C GLN A 64 -18.49 -2.81 13.48
N PRO A 65 -18.96 -4.04 13.20
CA PRO A 65 -18.13 -5.25 13.18
C PRO A 65 -17.02 -5.26 12.10
N GLY A 66 -16.86 -4.16 11.33
CA GLY A 66 -15.83 -3.99 10.30
C GLY A 66 -14.88 -2.81 10.54
N LEU A 67 -14.96 -2.12 11.68
CA LEU A 67 -13.92 -1.17 12.06
C LEU A 67 -12.60 -1.93 12.24
N PRO A 68 -11.46 -1.41 11.74
CA PRO A 68 -10.17 -2.04 11.98
C PRO A 68 -10.00 -2.26 13.48
N THR A 69 -9.68 -3.49 13.91
CA THR A 69 -9.51 -3.88 15.32
C THR A 69 -8.62 -2.89 16.08
N PHE A 70 -7.61 -2.37 15.38
CA PHE A 70 -6.75 -1.26 15.77
C PHE A 70 -7.48 -0.04 16.37
N VAL A 71 -8.56 0.45 15.74
CA VAL A 71 -9.27 1.67 16.17
C VAL A 71 -9.97 1.41 17.49
N VAL A 72 -10.59 0.23 17.62
CA VAL A 72 -11.25 -0.21 18.85
C VAL A 72 -10.23 -0.38 19.98
N GLN A 73 -9.06 -0.96 19.68
CA GLN A 73 -7.98 -1.17 20.65
C GLN A 73 -7.31 0.15 21.08
N THR A 74 -7.13 1.09 20.16
CA THR A 74 -6.61 2.44 20.48
C THR A 74 -7.58 3.23 21.34
N LEU A 75 -8.89 3.12 21.06
CA LEU A 75 -9.93 3.70 21.91
C LEU A 75 -9.93 3.04 23.29
N ALA A 76 -9.81 1.71 23.38
CA ALA A 76 -9.78 0.98 24.65
C ALA A 76 -8.59 1.36 25.53
N ALA A 77 -7.39 1.39 24.96
CA ALA A 77 -6.20 1.78 25.69
C ALA A 77 -6.20 3.28 26.05
N GLY A 78 -6.79 4.13 25.21
CA GLY A 78 -6.96 5.55 25.51
C GLY A 78 -7.97 5.84 26.62
N THR A 79 -9.02 5.01 26.75
CA THR A 79 -10.06 5.19 27.78
C THR A 79 -9.56 4.89 29.19
N GLN A 80 -8.65 3.92 29.37
CA GLN A 80 -8.08 3.59 30.68
C GLN A 80 -7.23 4.73 31.27
N HIS A 81 -6.62 5.57 30.43
CA HIS A 81 -5.74 6.66 30.86
C HIS A 81 -6.31 8.06 30.56
N ASN A 82 -7.60 8.16 30.18
CA ASN A 82 -8.31 9.40 29.84
C ASN A 82 -7.60 10.27 28.76
N ARG A 83 -6.89 9.63 27.81
CA ARG A 83 -6.00 10.31 26.85
C ARG A 83 -6.18 9.84 25.40
N VAL A 84 -7.41 9.40 25.08
CA VAL A 84 -7.86 8.94 23.75
C VAL A 84 -7.54 9.95 22.62
N ALA A 85 -7.65 11.25 22.90
CA ALA A 85 -7.49 12.32 21.92
C ALA A 85 -6.12 12.30 21.22
N GLY A 86 -5.05 12.16 21.99
CA GLY A 86 -3.68 12.22 21.46
C GLY A 86 -3.35 11.02 20.58
N LEU A 87 -3.70 9.81 21.05
CA LEU A 87 -3.45 8.56 20.31
C LEU A 87 -4.25 8.52 19.01
N LEU A 88 -5.50 8.97 19.05
CA LEU A 88 -6.35 9.04 17.87
C LEU A 88 -5.83 10.09 16.87
N HIS A 89 -5.41 11.27 17.34
CA HIS A 89 -4.85 12.32 16.48
C HIS A 89 -3.57 11.85 15.76
N GLN A 90 -2.63 11.22 16.48
CA GLN A 90 -1.40 10.71 15.88
C GLN A 90 -1.69 9.59 14.88
N PHE A 91 -2.61 8.67 15.19
CA PHE A 91 -3.02 7.64 14.26
C PHE A 91 -3.62 8.21 12.97
N LEU A 92 -4.50 9.20 13.10
CA LEU A 92 -5.14 9.86 11.96
C LEU A 92 -4.13 10.56 11.07
N ARG A 93 -3.16 11.26 11.67
CA ARG A 93 -2.05 11.88 10.94
C ARG A 93 -1.28 10.84 10.13
N THR A 94 -0.85 9.74 10.74
CA THR A 94 -0.10 8.68 10.05
C THR A 94 -0.94 7.99 8.97
N SER A 95 -2.23 7.77 9.23
CA SER A 95 -3.18 7.20 8.27
C SER A 95 -3.42 8.10 7.06
N ARG A 96 -3.53 9.42 7.25
CA ARG A 96 -3.63 10.39 6.15
C ARG A 96 -2.39 10.35 5.27
N LEU A 97 -1.21 10.41 5.88
CA LEU A 97 0.07 10.37 5.17
C LEU A 97 0.26 9.06 4.38
N ARG A 98 -0.20 7.92 4.94
CA ARG A 98 -0.20 6.61 4.26
C ARG A 98 -1.13 6.62 3.06
N LYS A 99 -2.36 7.11 3.21
CA LYS A 99 -3.35 7.19 2.12
C LYS A 99 -2.89 8.13 1.00
N GLU A 100 -2.31 9.27 1.34
CA GLU A 100 -1.77 10.23 0.37
C GLU A 100 -0.62 9.61 -0.43
N SER A 101 0.31 8.93 0.24
CA SER A 101 1.41 8.23 -0.41
C SER A 101 0.92 7.09 -1.31
N GLN A 102 -0.06 6.30 -0.87
CA GLN A 102 -0.67 5.25 -1.67
C GLN A 102 -1.42 5.79 -2.89
N ARG A 103 -2.12 6.91 -2.74
CA ARG A 103 -2.80 7.60 -3.86
C ARG A 103 -1.79 8.08 -4.89
N SER A 104 -0.72 8.74 -4.45
CA SER A 104 0.36 9.21 -5.32
C SER A 104 1.02 8.05 -6.10
N ILE A 105 1.34 6.94 -5.42
CA ILE A 105 1.89 5.74 -6.07
C ILE A 105 0.89 5.13 -7.06
N ARG A 106 -0.39 5.02 -6.69
CA ARG A 106 -1.42 4.46 -7.57
C ARG A 106 -1.63 5.32 -8.82
N GLN A 107 -1.67 6.64 -8.67
CA GLN A 107 -1.80 7.57 -9.79
C GLN A 107 -0.59 7.47 -10.72
N ALA A 108 0.62 7.38 -10.16
CA ALA A 108 1.84 7.22 -10.94
C ALA A 108 1.93 5.89 -11.71
N LEU A 109 1.34 4.81 -11.18
CA LEU A 109 1.30 3.50 -11.86
C LEU A 109 0.24 3.42 -12.97
N MET A 110 -0.74 4.32 -12.96
CA MET A 110 -1.85 4.28 -13.93
C MET A 110 -1.36 4.61 -15.35
N TYR A 111 -0.48 5.60 -15.49
CA TYR A 111 0.08 5.99 -16.78
C TYR A 111 0.92 4.88 -17.44
N PRO A 112 1.92 4.27 -16.76
CA PRO A 112 2.66 3.12 -17.29
C PRO A 112 1.77 1.92 -17.64
N ALA A 113 0.73 1.66 -16.85
CA ALA A 113 -0.19 0.56 -17.14
C ALA A 113 -0.94 0.74 -18.47
N ILE A 114 -1.40 1.96 -18.77
CA ILE A 114 -2.04 2.29 -20.05
C ILE A 114 -1.05 2.12 -21.20
N LEU A 115 0.19 2.60 -21.03
CA LEU A 115 1.26 2.51 -22.03
C LEU A 115 1.61 1.06 -22.36
N VAL A 116 1.83 0.22 -21.34
CA VAL A 116 2.09 -1.23 -21.52
C VAL A 116 0.89 -1.92 -22.16
N LEU A 117 -0.33 -1.62 -21.73
CA LEU A 117 -1.54 -2.18 -22.33
C LEU A 117 -1.61 -1.86 -23.82
N LEU A 118 -1.39 -0.59 -24.19
CA LEU A 118 -1.42 -0.15 -25.58
C LEU A 118 -0.31 -0.81 -26.40
N THR A 119 0.92 -0.88 -25.88
CA THR A 119 2.04 -1.57 -26.54
C THR A 119 1.75 -3.05 -26.75
N VAL A 120 1.21 -3.75 -25.76
CA VAL A 120 0.83 -5.16 -25.89
C VAL A 120 -0.27 -5.33 -26.93
N VAL A 121 -1.32 -4.52 -26.90
CA VAL A 121 -2.42 -4.58 -27.86
C VAL A 121 -1.93 -4.35 -29.29
N ILE A 122 -1.14 -3.29 -29.52
CA ILE A 122 -0.58 -2.99 -30.84
C ILE A 122 0.35 -4.11 -31.30
N SER A 123 1.27 -4.56 -30.44
CA SER A 123 2.20 -5.65 -30.77
C SER A 123 1.47 -6.93 -31.15
N LEU A 124 0.40 -7.27 -30.42
CA LEU A 124 -0.43 -8.44 -30.67
C LEU A 124 -1.19 -8.32 -32.00
N LEU A 125 -1.72 -7.12 -32.29
CA LEU A 125 -2.42 -6.85 -33.54
C LEU A 125 -1.48 -6.99 -34.73
N LEU A 126 -0.27 -6.42 -34.65
CA LEU A 126 0.77 -6.60 -35.67
C LEU A 126 1.13 -8.08 -35.83
N ALA A 127 1.33 -8.81 -34.72
CA ALA A 127 1.71 -10.22 -34.75
C ALA A 127 0.64 -11.17 -35.32
N LEU A 128 -0.64 -10.91 -35.05
CA LEU A 128 -1.74 -11.82 -35.43
C LEU A 128 -2.41 -11.49 -36.76
N PHE A 129 -2.21 -10.28 -37.28
CA PHE A 129 -2.85 -9.82 -38.52
C PHE A 129 -1.84 -9.41 -39.59
N VAL A 130 -0.84 -8.60 -39.25
CA VAL A 130 0.10 -8.04 -40.24
C VAL A 130 1.22 -9.03 -40.59
N LEU A 131 1.90 -9.57 -39.56
CA LEU A 131 2.98 -10.55 -39.70
C LEU A 131 2.63 -11.76 -40.59
N PRO A 132 1.46 -12.39 -40.47
CA PRO A 132 1.07 -13.54 -41.28
C PRO A 132 0.89 -13.23 -42.77
N GLU A 133 0.34 -12.05 -43.11
CA GLU A 133 0.18 -11.65 -44.51
C GLU A 133 1.55 -11.42 -45.17
N LEU A 134 2.48 -10.81 -44.43
CA LEU A 134 3.86 -10.66 -44.89
C LEU A 134 4.55 -12.00 -45.10
N VAL A 135 4.40 -12.95 -44.16
CA VAL A 135 4.98 -14.29 -44.30
C VAL A 135 4.41 -15.04 -45.50
N LYS A 136 3.10 -14.94 -45.77
CA LYS A 136 2.50 -15.57 -46.96
C LYS A 136 3.11 -15.02 -48.25
N GLY A 137 3.25 -13.70 -48.36
CA GLY A 137 3.88 -13.08 -49.53
C GLY A 137 5.34 -13.50 -49.75
N ILE A 138 6.10 -13.72 -48.68
CA ILE A 138 7.50 -14.17 -48.78
C ILE A 138 7.58 -15.64 -49.22
N VAL A 139 6.72 -16.51 -48.69
CA VAL A 139 6.69 -17.94 -49.01
C VAL A 139 6.28 -18.17 -50.47
N GLU A 140 5.37 -17.35 -51.01
CA GLU A 140 4.95 -17.40 -52.41
C GLU A 140 6.08 -17.01 -53.40
N MET A 141 7.12 -16.32 -52.93
CA MET A 141 8.24 -15.84 -53.77
C MET A 141 9.52 -16.70 -53.65
N GLU A 142 9.46 -17.86 -52.96
CA GLU A 142 10.57 -18.81 -52.79
C GLU A 142 11.91 -18.19 -52.31
N ALA A 143 11.87 -17.05 -51.62
CA ALA A 143 13.09 -16.37 -51.17
C ALA A 143 13.86 -17.16 -50.10
N GLU A 144 15.19 -17.13 -50.13
CA GLU A 144 16.04 -17.75 -49.11
C GLU A 144 15.81 -17.09 -47.74
N LEU A 145 15.15 -17.81 -46.83
CA LEU A 145 14.82 -17.31 -45.50
C LEU A 145 16.06 -17.37 -44.60
N THR A 146 16.56 -16.20 -44.17
CA THR A 146 17.58 -16.09 -43.11
C THR A 146 17.11 -16.80 -41.82
N ARG A 147 18.04 -17.39 -41.06
CA ARG A 147 17.75 -18.05 -39.76
C ARG A 147 16.85 -17.26 -38.79
N PRO A 148 17.00 -15.93 -38.58
CA PRO A 148 16.10 -15.16 -37.71
C PRO A 148 14.63 -15.18 -38.21
N THR A 149 14.43 -15.13 -39.53
CA THR A 149 13.10 -15.14 -40.16
C THR A 149 12.40 -16.48 -39.96
N GLN A 150 13.12 -17.60 -39.97
CA GLN A 150 12.54 -18.93 -39.73
C GLN A 150 12.01 -19.09 -38.30
N ILE A 151 12.77 -18.63 -37.29
CA ILE A 151 12.36 -18.66 -35.87
C ILE A 151 11.09 -17.83 -35.67
N MET A 152 11.05 -16.67 -36.33
CA MET A 152 9.91 -15.76 -36.29
C MET A 152 8.66 -16.38 -36.95
N ILE A 153 8.78 -17.01 -38.11
CA ILE A 153 7.67 -17.71 -38.77
C ILE A 153 7.09 -18.80 -37.85
N GLN A 154 7.95 -19.57 -37.19
CA GLN A 154 7.51 -20.58 -36.22
C GLN A 154 6.75 -19.96 -35.04
N MET A 155 7.22 -18.84 -34.48
CA MET A 155 6.51 -18.12 -33.41
C MET A 155 5.15 -17.58 -33.87
N VAL A 156 5.08 -17.04 -35.10
CA VAL A 156 3.83 -16.51 -35.68
C VAL A 156 2.83 -17.64 -35.94
N GLN A 157 3.27 -18.79 -36.46
CA GLN A 157 2.41 -19.96 -36.67
C GLN A 157 1.89 -20.53 -35.33
N GLN A 158 2.73 -20.57 -34.30
CA GLN A 158 2.35 -20.98 -32.95
C GLN A 158 1.31 -20.02 -32.33
N ALA A 159 1.51 -18.71 -32.53
CA ALA A 159 0.59 -17.66 -32.07
C ALA A 159 -0.74 -17.68 -32.84
N GLN A 160 -0.71 -17.93 -34.16
CA GLN A 160 -1.90 -18.12 -35.00
C GLN A 160 -2.72 -19.34 -34.56
N ARG A 161 -2.07 -20.46 -34.23
CA ARG A 161 -2.73 -21.67 -33.75
C ARG A 161 -3.52 -21.44 -32.45
N HIS A 162 -3.09 -20.48 -31.63
CA HIS A 162 -3.77 -20.07 -30.39
C HIS A 162 -4.46 -18.71 -30.51
N LYS A 163 -4.72 -18.19 -31.73
CA LYS A 163 -5.25 -16.84 -31.96
C LYS A 163 -6.55 -16.59 -31.19
N SER A 164 -7.49 -17.52 -31.21
CA SER A 164 -8.75 -17.43 -30.46
C SER A 164 -8.53 -17.43 -28.94
N ALA A 165 -7.63 -18.28 -28.45
CA ALA A 165 -7.28 -18.36 -27.03
C ALA A 165 -6.53 -17.11 -26.53
N ILE A 166 -5.68 -16.50 -27.35
CA ILE A 166 -4.92 -15.30 -27.00
C ILE A 166 -5.81 -14.05 -27.07
N LEU A 167 -6.63 -13.91 -28.12
CA LEU A 167 -7.49 -12.75 -28.33
C LEU A 167 -8.62 -12.66 -27.28
N ILE A 168 -9.15 -13.80 -26.83
CA ILE A 168 -10.18 -13.87 -25.78
C ILE A 168 -9.53 -13.99 -24.39
N GLY A 169 -8.42 -14.74 -24.27
CA GLY A 169 -7.75 -15.03 -23.00
C GLY A 169 -7.04 -13.82 -22.40
N LEU A 170 -6.39 -12.96 -23.19
CA LEU A 170 -5.68 -11.80 -22.66
C LEU A 170 -6.61 -10.77 -21.98
N PRO A 171 -7.71 -10.31 -22.60
CA PRO A 171 -8.68 -9.43 -21.93
C PRO A 171 -9.40 -10.16 -20.79
N SER A 172 -9.72 -11.45 -20.93
CA SER A 172 -10.29 -12.28 -19.86
C SER A 172 -9.38 -12.37 -18.63
N VAL A 173 -8.06 -12.54 -18.81
CA VAL A 173 -7.07 -12.58 -17.74
C VAL A 173 -6.86 -11.21 -17.11
N LEU A 174 -6.86 -10.14 -17.90
CA LEU A 174 -6.76 -8.76 -17.38
C LEU A 174 -8.00 -8.37 -16.56
N ILE A 175 -9.19 -8.65 -17.08
CA ILE A 175 -10.47 -8.37 -16.42
C ILE A 175 -10.67 -9.30 -15.22
N GLY A 176 -10.31 -10.59 -15.37
CA GLY A 176 -10.36 -11.60 -14.33
C GLY A 176 -9.39 -11.29 -13.20
N SER A 177 -8.13 -10.94 -13.51
CA SER A 177 -7.15 -10.45 -12.53
C SER A 177 -7.65 -9.21 -11.82
N TRP A 178 -8.21 -8.23 -12.53
CA TRP A 178 -8.78 -7.01 -11.94
C TRP A 178 -10.00 -7.30 -11.05
N LEU A 179 -10.91 -8.18 -11.47
CA LEU A 179 -12.07 -8.63 -10.69
C LEU A 179 -11.62 -9.40 -9.45
N ILE A 180 -10.66 -10.31 -9.58
CA ILE A 180 -10.08 -11.06 -8.47
C ILE A 180 -9.40 -10.08 -7.51
N TRP A 181 -8.65 -9.08 -7.98
CA TRP A 181 -8.02 -8.07 -7.12
C TRP A 181 -9.03 -7.19 -6.36
N LYS A 182 -10.20 -6.95 -6.96
CA LYS A 182 -11.31 -6.20 -6.35
C LYS A 182 -12.10 -7.06 -5.36
N CYS A 183 -12.27 -8.35 -5.65
CA CYS A 183 -13.01 -9.32 -4.83
C CYS A 183 -12.13 -9.99 -3.75
N LEU A 184 -10.80 -9.91 -3.85
CA LEU A 184 -9.90 -10.49 -2.85
C LEU A 184 -10.07 -9.79 -1.50
N ARG A 185 -10.45 -10.57 -0.48
CA ARG A 185 -10.60 -10.10 0.90
C ARG A 185 -9.34 -9.33 1.32
N ARG A 186 -9.54 -8.15 1.92
CA ARG A 186 -8.47 -7.22 2.38
C ARG A 186 -7.25 -7.89 3.04
N PRO A 187 -7.38 -8.91 3.90
CA PRO A 187 -6.21 -9.58 4.49
C PRO A 187 -5.34 -10.34 3.47
N LEU A 188 -5.92 -11.06 2.50
CA LEU A 188 -5.13 -11.77 1.47
C LEU A 188 -4.44 -10.79 0.52
N ARG A 189 -5.12 -9.70 0.16
CA ARG A 189 -4.53 -8.65 -0.66
C ARG A 189 -3.34 -7.99 0.03
N ASN A 190 -3.48 -7.62 1.30
CA ASN A 190 -2.36 -7.07 2.08
C ASN A 190 -1.20 -8.08 2.19
N ARG A 191 -1.48 -9.38 2.35
CA ARG A 191 -0.46 -10.42 2.42
C ARG A 191 0.29 -10.62 1.10
N MET A 192 -0.42 -10.60 -0.04
CA MET A 192 0.21 -10.68 -1.38
C MET A 192 1.01 -9.43 -1.73
N LEU A 193 0.54 -8.23 -1.36
CA LEU A 193 1.31 -7.00 -1.50
C LEU A 193 2.50 -6.95 -0.55
N ALA A 194 2.41 -7.54 0.64
CA ALA A 194 3.52 -7.64 1.58
C ALA A 194 4.63 -8.59 1.11
N THR A 195 4.31 -9.59 0.29
CA THR A 195 5.29 -10.51 -0.33
C THR A 195 6.01 -9.95 -1.55
N MET A 196 5.54 -8.86 -2.17
CA MET A 196 6.27 -8.20 -3.24
C MET A 196 7.47 -7.45 -2.65
N PRO A 197 8.73 -7.68 -3.07
CA PRO A 197 9.93 -7.14 -2.40
C PRO A 197 9.93 -5.61 -2.29
N VAL A 198 9.35 -4.91 -3.26
CA VAL A 198 9.23 -3.44 -3.27
C VAL A 198 8.12 -2.94 -2.32
N PHE A 199 6.94 -3.55 -2.36
CA PHE A 199 5.79 -3.16 -1.51
C PHE A 199 5.94 -3.65 -0.05
N GLY A 200 6.65 -4.76 0.16
CA GLY A 200 6.98 -5.34 1.47
C GLY A 200 7.91 -4.46 2.31
N CYS A 201 8.88 -3.79 1.69
CA CYS A 201 9.73 -2.82 2.40
C CYS A 201 8.96 -1.55 2.77
N ILE A 202 8.12 -1.04 1.86
CA ILE A 202 7.30 0.16 2.11
C ILE A 202 6.30 -0.09 3.24
N THR A 203 5.62 -1.24 3.22
CA THR A 203 4.67 -1.61 4.28
C THR A 203 5.34 -1.76 5.63
N ARG A 204 6.49 -2.43 5.71
CA ARG A 204 7.28 -2.54 6.96
C ARG A 204 7.66 -1.19 7.54
N TRP A 205 8.16 -0.28 6.71
CA TRP A 205 8.53 1.07 7.17
C TRP A 205 7.30 1.87 7.65
N TRP A 206 6.13 1.71 7.03
CA TRP A 206 4.89 2.31 7.52
C TRP A 206 4.49 1.80 8.91
N GLU A 207 4.61 0.49 9.16
CA GLU A 207 4.30 -0.07 10.47
C GLU A 207 5.28 0.46 11.54
N VAL A 208 6.58 0.57 11.23
CA VAL A 208 7.58 1.17 12.15
C VAL A 208 7.28 2.65 12.43
N ILE A 209 6.95 3.45 11.41
CA ILE A 209 6.57 4.87 11.59
C ILE A 209 5.34 4.99 12.49
N THR A 210 4.35 4.10 12.29
CA THR A 210 3.13 4.09 13.09
C THR A 210 3.44 3.70 14.53
N TRP A 211 4.27 2.66 14.73
CA TRP A 211 4.73 2.23 16.05
C TRP A 211 5.47 3.35 16.81
N CYS A 212 6.46 4.00 16.18
CA CYS A 212 7.18 5.13 16.78
C CYS A 212 6.22 6.28 17.14
N GLY A 213 5.27 6.58 16.26
CA GLY A 213 4.27 7.61 16.48
C GLY A 213 3.38 7.32 17.69
N LEU A 214 2.79 6.12 17.77
CA LEU A 214 1.93 5.74 18.89
C LEU A 214 2.70 5.68 20.21
N LEU A 215 3.91 5.11 20.20
CA LEU A 215 4.75 5.03 21.38
C LEU A 215 5.14 6.41 21.89
N ARG A 216 5.54 7.32 20.99
CA ARG A 216 5.80 8.73 21.34
C ARG A 216 4.60 9.37 22.01
N THR A 217 3.40 9.16 21.47
CA THR A 217 2.18 9.75 22.02
C THR A 217 1.88 9.21 23.42
N ALA A 218 2.06 7.91 23.65
CA ALA A 218 1.91 7.29 24.96
C ALA A 218 2.94 7.84 25.98
N LEU A 219 4.20 8.00 25.55
CA LEU A 219 5.26 8.56 26.40
C LEU A 219 5.05 10.06 26.71
N MET A 220 4.58 10.85 25.74
CA MET A 220 4.17 12.25 25.95
C MET A 220 2.98 12.35 26.91
N ALA A 221 2.13 11.34 26.91
CA ALA A 221 1.10 11.14 27.91
C ALA A 221 1.65 10.59 29.25
N ARG A 222 2.96 10.70 29.52
CA ARG A 222 3.62 10.31 30.77
C ARG A 222 3.29 8.88 31.23
N MET A 223 2.93 8.00 30.30
CA MET A 223 2.74 6.59 30.62
C MET A 223 4.10 5.92 30.82
N PRO A 224 4.23 4.99 31.78
CA PRO A 224 5.42 4.14 31.89
C PRO A 224 5.72 3.44 30.56
N LEU A 225 7.00 3.25 30.23
CA LEU A 225 7.42 2.65 28.97
C LEU A 225 6.85 1.24 28.74
N PRO A 226 6.86 0.31 29.72
CA PRO A 226 6.24 -1.00 29.54
C PRO A 226 4.75 -0.95 29.24
N GLU A 227 3.99 -0.12 29.97
CA GLU A 227 2.54 0.06 29.75
C GLU A 227 2.25 0.69 28.38
N SER A 228 3.11 1.62 27.97
CA SER A 228 3.04 2.24 26.65
C SER A 228 3.25 1.20 25.54
N LEU A 229 4.20 0.28 25.69
CA LEU A 229 4.48 -0.78 24.71
C LEU A 229 3.34 -1.80 24.62
N ASP A 230 2.69 -2.13 25.75
CA ASP A 230 1.51 -2.99 25.77
C ASP A 230 0.32 -2.32 25.07
N CYS A 231 0.07 -1.05 25.37
CA CYS A 231 -0.94 -0.23 24.70
C CYS A 231 -0.70 -0.18 23.18
N VAL A 232 0.54 0.08 22.75
CA VAL A 232 0.92 0.09 21.33
C VAL A 232 0.78 -1.28 20.70
N SER A 233 1.11 -2.37 21.40
CA SER A 233 0.97 -3.74 20.87
C SER A 233 -0.47 -4.09 20.50
N GLN A 234 -1.43 -3.63 21.31
CA GLN A 234 -2.85 -3.80 21.06
C GLN A 234 -3.32 -2.82 20.00
N ALA A 235 -2.81 -1.60 20.00
CA ALA A 235 -3.09 -0.59 18.99
C ALA A 235 -2.24 -0.78 17.73
N MET A 236 -1.76 -1.98 17.36
CA MET A 236 -1.04 -2.20 16.10
C MET A 236 -1.91 -2.97 15.11
N SER A 237 -1.88 -2.59 13.82
CA SER A 237 -2.76 -3.17 12.82
C SER A 237 -2.19 -4.45 12.22
N ASP A 238 -0.86 -4.52 12.22
CA ASP A 238 -0.09 -5.67 11.81
C ASP A 238 0.17 -6.57 13.03
N SER A 239 -0.24 -7.83 12.94
CA SER A 239 -0.11 -8.79 14.04
C SER A 239 1.34 -9.16 14.34
N CYS A 240 2.25 -9.05 13.37
CA CYS A 240 3.67 -9.29 13.58
C CYS A 240 4.29 -8.15 14.39
N MET A 241 4.03 -6.89 14.00
CA MET A 241 4.49 -5.72 14.73
C MET A 241 3.89 -5.65 16.14
N GLY A 242 2.62 -6.01 16.31
CA GLY A 242 1.99 -6.13 17.62
C GLY A 242 2.71 -7.16 18.51
N ALA A 243 3.02 -8.34 17.98
CA ALA A 243 3.76 -9.38 18.71
C ALA A 243 5.19 -8.96 19.08
N ILE A 244 5.88 -8.23 18.20
CA ILE A 244 7.20 -7.66 18.50
C ILE A 244 7.09 -6.66 19.65
N SER A 245 6.12 -5.74 19.59
CA SER A 245 5.91 -4.74 20.65
C SER A 245 5.63 -5.39 22.02
N ALA A 246 4.83 -6.45 22.05
CA ALA A 246 4.55 -7.19 23.29
C ALA A 246 5.80 -7.88 23.86
N LYS A 247 6.62 -8.51 23.02
CA LYS A 247 7.90 -9.12 23.44
C LYS A 247 8.87 -8.08 23.98
N VAL A 248 8.92 -6.91 23.34
CA VAL A 248 9.77 -5.79 23.76
C VAL A 248 9.29 -5.24 25.11
N ALA A 249 7.97 -5.16 25.35
CA ALA A 249 7.41 -4.79 26.65
C ALA A 249 7.89 -5.75 27.76
N GLU A 250 7.84 -7.07 27.53
CA GLU A 250 8.28 -8.07 28.49
C GLU A 250 9.78 -7.96 28.81
N ARG A 251 10.62 -7.75 27.78
CA ARG A 251 12.07 -7.55 27.95
C ARG A 251 12.40 -6.28 28.72
N ASN A 252 11.67 -5.20 28.44
CA ASN A 252 11.88 -3.94 29.15
C ASN A 252 11.48 -4.02 30.63
N ARG A 253 10.42 -4.76 30.97
CA ARG A 253 10.09 -5.06 32.39
C ARG A 253 11.20 -5.81 33.12
N ARG A 254 12.02 -6.57 32.40
CA ARG A 254 13.20 -7.26 32.93
C ARG A 254 14.46 -6.38 32.99
N GLY A 255 14.35 -5.09 32.66
CA GLY A 255 15.46 -4.13 32.70
C GLY A 255 16.33 -4.10 31.44
N VAL A 256 15.95 -4.79 30.36
CA VAL A 256 16.66 -4.70 29.08
C VAL A 256 16.31 -3.37 28.41
N SER A 257 17.33 -2.70 27.86
CA SER A 257 17.13 -1.45 27.13
C SER A 257 16.17 -1.64 25.94
N LEU A 258 15.45 -0.58 25.58
CA LEU A 258 14.53 -0.61 24.43
C LEU A 258 15.30 -0.85 23.12
N ALA A 259 16.44 -0.19 22.96
CA ALA A 259 17.27 -0.34 21.76
C ALA A 259 17.77 -1.78 21.58
N ASP A 260 18.24 -2.43 22.65
CA ASP A 260 18.77 -3.79 22.57
C ASP A 260 17.65 -4.82 22.40
N SER A 261 16.48 -4.55 22.99
CA SER A 261 15.28 -5.37 22.80
C SER A 261 14.81 -5.40 21.35
N LEU A 262 15.00 -4.31 20.60
CA LEU A 262 14.61 -4.16 19.20
C LEU A 262 15.70 -4.59 18.22
N GLN A 263 16.96 -4.67 18.64
CA GLN A 263 18.09 -5.04 17.79
C GLN A 263 17.96 -6.46 17.21
N ALA A 264 17.23 -7.35 17.90
CA ALA A 264 16.99 -8.71 17.45
C ALA A 264 16.01 -8.81 16.25
N ASP A 265 15.26 -7.75 15.94
CA ASP A 265 14.19 -7.78 14.95
C ASP A 265 14.58 -7.06 13.64
N PRO A 266 14.47 -7.72 12.47
CA PRO A 266 14.88 -7.16 11.17
C PRO A 266 13.96 -6.03 10.66
N PHE A 267 12.92 -5.68 11.41
CA PHE A 267 11.99 -4.61 11.06
C PHE A 267 12.58 -3.22 11.31
N PHE A 268 13.53 -3.09 12.25
CA PHE A 268 14.07 -1.81 12.68
C PHE A 268 15.42 -1.53 12.00
N PRO A 269 15.51 -0.49 11.15
CA PRO A 269 16.79 -0.08 10.57
C PRO A 269 17.77 0.38 11.66
N SER A 270 19.07 0.18 11.43
CA SER A 270 20.14 0.59 12.35
C SER A 270 20.07 2.08 12.72
N THR A 271 19.64 2.94 11.80
CA THR A 271 19.48 4.37 12.06
C THR A 271 18.38 4.68 13.09
N VAL A 272 17.32 3.89 13.11
CA VAL A 272 16.22 4.03 14.08
C VAL A 272 16.67 3.55 15.46
N LEU A 273 17.37 2.40 15.51
CA LEU A 273 17.94 1.87 16.74
C LEU A 273 18.92 2.86 17.39
N LEU A 274 19.74 3.54 16.59
CA LEU A 274 20.67 4.57 17.08
C LEU A 274 19.94 5.73 17.76
N LEU A 275 18.88 6.26 17.13
CA LEU A 275 18.09 7.35 17.70
C LEU A 275 17.37 6.92 18.98
N ILE A 276 16.81 5.72 19.01
CA ILE A 276 16.17 5.16 20.20
C ILE A 276 17.19 5.04 21.35
N ARG A 277 18.37 4.49 21.07
CA ARG A 277 19.45 4.36 22.06
C ARG A 277 19.88 5.73 22.61
N TRP A 278 20.00 6.73 21.74
CA TRP A 278 20.33 8.10 22.16
C TRP A 278 19.22 8.72 23.03
N GLY A 279 17.96 8.53 22.66
CA GLY A 279 16.82 9.02 23.44
C GLY A 279 16.66 8.33 24.79
N GLU A 280 16.99 7.05 24.87
CA GLU A 280 16.98 6.27 26.11
C GLU A 280 18.07 6.76 27.07
N ALA A 281 19.29 7.01 26.57
CA ALA A 281 20.41 7.52 27.36
C ALA A 281 20.21 8.96 27.87
N ASN A 282 19.52 9.80 27.10
CA ASN A 282 19.30 11.23 27.43
C ASN A 282 17.92 11.52 28.03
N HIS A 283 17.15 10.48 28.39
CA HIS A 283 15.76 10.60 28.87
C HIS A 283 14.82 11.40 27.92
N SER A 284 15.15 11.47 26.64
CA SER A 284 14.44 12.19 25.57
C SER A 284 13.87 11.23 24.52
N LEU A 285 13.38 10.08 24.97
CA LEU A 285 12.92 8.99 24.12
C LEU A 285 11.78 9.40 23.18
N ALA A 286 10.84 10.20 23.67
CA ALA A 286 9.70 10.66 22.87
C ALA A 286 10.12 11.57 21.70
N ASP A 287 11.10 12.44 21.90
CA ASP A 287 11.64 13.32 20.84
C ASP A 287 12.45 12.52 19.83
N SER A 288 13.21 11.54 20.31
CA SER A 288 14.01 10.64 19.48
C SER A 288 13.14 9.73 18.61
N LEU A 289 12.01 9.26 19.13
CA LEU A 289 10.98 8.54 18.36
C LEU A 289 10.33 9.43 17.29
N ASP A 290 10.12 10.72 17.57
CA ASP A 290 9.64 11.66 16.56
C ASP A 290 10.66 11.80 15.43
N ALA A 291 11.92 12.08 15.77
CA ALA A 291 13.00 12.21 14.80
C ALA A 291 13.16 10.95 13.93
N ALA A 292 13.11 9.77 14.56
CA ALA A 292 13.15 8.49 13.85
C ALA A 292 11.97 8.33 12.87
N SER A 293 10.76 8.68 13.31
CA SER A 293 9.56 8.60 12.46
C SER A 293 9.64 9.57 11.26
N GLN A 294 10.10 10.81 11.49
CA GLN A 294 10.24 11.82 10.44
C GLN A 294 11.31 11.43 9.42
N GLN A 295 12.44 10.90 9.88
CA GLN A 295 13.52 10.44 9.02
C GLN A 295 13.09 9.25 8.13
N LEU A 296 12.42 8.25 8.70
CA LEU A 296 11.85 7.15 7.94
C LEU A 296 10.82 7.63 6.90
N LEU A 297 9.97 8.58 7.30
CA LEU A 297 8.96 9.16 6.41
C LEU A 297 9.59 9.94 5.26
N ALA A 298 10.69 10.66 5.51
CA ALA A 298 11.47 11.32 4.48
C ALA A 298 12.09 10.31 3.50
N GLN A 299 12.69 9.22 4.01
CA GLN A 299 13.26 8.16 3.17
C GLN A 299 12.18 7.45 2.33
N LEU A 300 10.99 7.19 2.91
CA LEU A 300 9.83 6.66 2.18
C LEU A 300 9.43 7.57 1.02
N ARG A 301 9.31 8.88 1.29
CA ARG A 301 8.93 9.88 0.27
C ARG A 301 9.95 9.97 -0.85
N LEU A 302 11.24 9.92 -0.52
CA LEU A 302 12.31 9.93 -1.52
C LEU A 302 12.25 8.67 -2.39
N ARG A 303 12.16 7.49 -1.79
CA ARG A 303 12.07 6.22 -2.53
C ARG A 303 10.81 6.15 -3.39
N SER A 304 9.66 6.59 -2.87
CA SER A 304 8.42 6.63 -3.66
C SER A 304 8.55 7.58 -4.84
N ARG A 305 9.13 8.78 -4.65
CA ARG A 305 9.38 9.72 -5.75
C ARG A 305 10.33 9.17 -6.79
N LEU A 306 11.42 8.50 -6.37
CA LEU A 306 12.37 7.87 -7.29
C LEU A 306 11.70 6.76 -8.11
N LEU A 307 10.89 5.91 -7.47
CA LEU A 307 10.12 4.89 -8.16
C LEU A 307 9.22 5.52 -9.23
N VAL A 308 8.46 6.55 -8.85
CA VAL A 308 7.56 7.26 -9.76
C VAL A 308 8.30 7.97 -10.90
N ARG A 309 9.53 8.42 -10.68
CA ARG A 309 10.35 9.12 -11.69
C ARG A 309 11.06 8.16 -12.65
N ILE A 310 11.50 7.00 -12.18
CA ILE A 310 12.26 6.01 -12.97
C ILE A 310 11.34 5.03 -13.72
N LEU A 311 10.15 4.76 -13.20
CA LEU A 311 9.23 3.81 -13.86
C LEU A 311 8.88 4.22 -15.31
N PRO A 312 8.51 5.49 -15.60
CA PRO A 312 8.17 5.90 -16.96
C PRO A 312 9.29 5.68 -18.00
N PRO A 313 10.55 6.13 -17.79
CA PRO A 313 11.60 5.92 -18.78
C PRO A 313 11.97 4.44 -18.97
N VAL A 314 11.93 3.62 -17.91
CA VAL A 314 12.18 2.18 -18.03
C VAL A 314 11.11 1.49 -18.86
N VAL A 315 9.83 1.82 -18.61
CA VAL A 315 8.71 1.28 -19.40
C VAL A 315 8.79 1.78 -20.84
N PHE A 316 9.12 3.05 -21.06
CA PHE A 316 9.30 3.57 -22.41
C PHE A 316 10.41 2.86 -23.17
N LEU A 317 11.57 2.63 -22.55
CA LEU A 317 12.67 1.87 -23.15
C LEU A 317 12.27 0.43 -23.48
N PHE A 318 11.53 -0.22 -22.59
CA PHE A 318 10.98 -1.56 -22.85
C PHE A 318 10.02 -1.55 -24.04
N CYS A 319 9.08 -0.59 -24.09
CA CYS A 319 8.16 -0.45 -25.21
C CYS A 319 8.90 -0.18 -26.53
N ALA A 320 9.89 0.73 -26.52
CA ALA A 320 10.72 1.04 -27.68
C ALA A 320 11.48 -0.20 -28.16
N PHE A 321 12.08 -0.96 -27.25
CA PHE A 321 12.77 -2.22 -27.57
C PHE A 321 11.83 -3.23 -28.27
N VAL A 322 10.61 -3.41 -27.75
CA VAL A 322 9.62 -4.31 -28.36
C VAL A 322 9.18 -3.82 -29.74
N ILE A 323 8.87 -2.52 -29.88
CA ILE A 323 8.42 -1.94 -31.16
C ILE A 323 9.53 -1.99 -32.21
N THR A 324 10.78 -1.64 -31.84
CA THR A 324 11.93 -1.71 -32.74
C THR A 324 12.23 -3.15 -33.13
N GLY A 325 12.17 -4.10 -32.19
CA GLY A 325 12.32 -5.52 -32.49
C GLY A 325 11.31 -6.03 -33.50
N LEU A 326 10.03 -5.64 -33.35
CA LEU A 326 8.98 -5.92 -34.33
C LEU A 326 9.24 -5.23 -35.67
N GLY A 327 9.72 -3.99 -35.67
CA GLY A 327 10.04 -3.25 -36.88
C GLY A 327 11.16 -3.88 -37.72
N ILE A 328 12.26 -4.30 -37.08
CA ILE A 328 13.39 -4.97 -37.76
C ILE A 328 12.92 -6.25 -38.45
N VAL A 329 12.16 -7.05 -37.70
CA VAL A 329 11.48 -8.27 -38.16
C VAL A 329 10.61 -8.02 -39.41
N MET A 330 9.97 -6.86 -39.52
CA MET A 330 9.10 -6.53 -40.64
C MET A 330 9.85 -5.97 -41.85
N ILE A 331 10.91 -5.20 -41.63
CA ILE A 331 11.64 -4.53 -42.71
C ILE A 331 12.59 -5.49 -43.42
N GLU A 332 13.25 -6.41 -42.70
CA GLU A 332 14.20 -7.38 -43.27
C GLU A 332 13.66 -8.13 -44.51
N PRO A 333 12.47 -8.75 -44.47
CA PRO A 333 11.95 -9.43 -45.65
C PRO A 333 11.58 -8.47 -46.78
N LEU A 334 11.10 -7.26 -46.47
CA LEU A 334 10.75 -6.28 -47.49
C LEU A 334 11.99 -5.83 -48.29
N VAL A 335 13.13 -5.70 -47.61
CA VAL A 335 14.42 -5.38 -48.24
C VAL A 335 14.89 -6.56 -49.11
N SER A 336 14.75 -7.80 -48.65
CA SER A 336 15.08 -9.00 -49.44
C SER A 336 14.26 -9.10 -50.72
N LEU A 337 12.98 -8.71 -50.67
CA LEU A 337 12.10 -8.68 -51.85
C LEU A 337 12.55 -7.64 -52.87
N ILE A 338 12.92 -6.43 -52.42
CA ILE A 338 13.41 -5.38 -53.31
C ILE A 338 14.73 -5.79 -53.97
N SER A 339 15.64 -6.43 -53.23
CA SER A 339 16.92 -6.89 -53.81
C SER A 339 16.73 -7.95 -54.89
N LEU A 340 15.79 -8.90 -54.69
CA LEU A 340 15.47 -9.95 -55.67
C LEU A 340 14.82 -9.42 -56.95
N ILE A 341 14.08 -8.31 -56.88
CA ILE A 341 13.46 -7.66 -58.06
C ILE A 341 14.48 -6.77 -58.79
N SER A 342 15.50 -6.26 -58.08
CA SER A 342 16.53 -5.39 -58.66
C SER A 342 17.73 -6.13 -59.29
N SER A 343 17.80 -7.45 -59.14
CA SER A 343 18.79 -8.35 -59.74
C SER A 343 18.20 -9.14 -60.90
#